data_AF-A0A7C6WN92-F1
#
_entry.id   AF-A0A7C6WN92-F1
#
_cell.length_a   1.000
_cell.length_b   1.000
_cell.length_c   1.000
_cell.angle_alpha   90.00
_cell.angle_beta   90.00
_cell.angle_gamma   90.00
#
_symmetry.space_group_name_H-M   'P 1'
#
loop_
_entity.id
_entity.type
_entity.pdbx_description
1 polymer ?
#
loop_
_entity_poly.entity_id
_entity_poly.type
_entity_poly.pdbx_seq_one_letter_code
_entity_poly.pdbx_strand_id
1 'polypeptide(L)'
;MKKRKKKDDFVDDGRVIANMNIDGMKPSPIRRTAFDEFGKVKENKESKDNLSKSESRSIIFGVISSYALFILVVFGSFALFILFCINIWFK
;
A
#
# COMPACT_ATOMS: atom_id res chain seq x y z
N MET A 1 -47.57 -36.81 -17.77
CA MET A 1 -46.72 -35.74 -18.36
C MET A 1 -46.16 -34.88 -17.23
N LYS A 2 -44.86 -35.00 -16.91
CA LYS A 2 -44.23 -34.34 -15.74
C LYS A 2 -44.15 -32.82 -15.99
N LYS A 3 -44.89 -32.00 -15.22
CA LYS A 3 -44.78 -30.53 -15.27
C LYS A 3 -43.37 -30.11 -14.84
N ARG A 4 -42.58 -29.58 -15.78
CA ARG A 4 -41.28 -28.94 -15.47
C ARG A 4 -41.59 -27.62 -14.75
N LYS A 5 -41.12 -27.49 -13.50
CA LYS A 5 -41.18 -26.21 -12.77
C LYS A 5 -40.33 -25.20 -13.55
N LYS A 6 -40.92 -24.09 -13.99
CA LYS A 6 -40.16 -22.95 -14.50
C LYS A 6 -39.24 -22.49 -13.37
N LYS A 7 -37.95 -22.37 -13.65
CA LYS A 7 -37.04 -21.64 -12.77
C LYS A 7 -37.35 -20.17 -13.00
N ASP A 8 -37.64 -19.44 -11.93
CA ASP A 8 -37.81 -18.00 -12.02
C ASP A 8 -36.49 -17.38 -12.50
N ASP A 9 -36.58 -16.47 -13.47
CA ASP A 9 -35.41 -15.79 -14.01
C ASP A 9 -34.79 -14.96 -12.88
N PHE A 10 -33.58 -15.32 -12.49
CA PHE A 10 -32.86 -14.64 -11.43
C PHE A 10 -32.43 -13.26 -11.95
N VAL A 11 -33.18 -12.22 -11.57
CA VAL A 11 -32.83 -10.83 -11.83
C VAL A 11 -31.99 -10.35 -10.65
N ASP A 12 -30.68 -10.17 -10.89
CA ASP A 12 -29.77 -9.61 -9.92
C ASP A 12 -29.98 -8.08 -9.89
N ASP A 13 -30.78 -7.60 -8.94
CA ASP A 13 -31.05 -6.17 -8.73
C ASP A 13 -29.82 -5.39 -8.22
N GLY A 14 -28.66 -6.04 -8.08
CA GLY A 14 -27.42 -5.44 -7.58
C GLY A 14 -27.47 -5.08 -6.09
N ARG A 15 -28.54 -5.49 -5.40
CA ARG A 15 -28.75 -5.24 -3.97
C ARG A 15 -28.03 -6.28 -3.14
N VAL A 16 -27.25 -5.82 -2.17
CA VAL A 16 -26.58 -6.69 -1.21
C VAL A 16 -27.57 -7.01 -0.08
N ILE A 17 -28.02 -8.26 0.02
CA ILE A 17 -28.97 -8.72 1.05
C ILE A 17 -28.27 -8.96 2.39
N ALA A 18 -26.99 -9.38 2.34
CA ALA A 18 -26.15 -9.57 3.50
C ALA A 18 -24.72 -9.14 3.15
N ASN A 19 -24.21 -8.13 3.86
CA ASN A 19 -22.87 -7.63 3.65
C ASN A 19 -21.86 -8.52 4.39
N MET A 20 -20.97 -9.18 3.64
CA MET A 20 -19.91 -10.04 4.19
C MET A 20 -18.53 -9.37 4.14
N ASN A 21 -18.45 -8.05 3.97
CA ASN A 21 -17.18 -7.34 3.97
C ASN A 21 -16.58 -7.35 5.39
N ILE A 22 -15.44 -8.02 5.55
CA ILE A 22 -14.68 -8.10 6.80
C ILE A 22 -13.64 -6.98 6.79
N ASP A 23 -13.49 -6.29 7.92
CA ASP A 23 -12.47 -5.25 8.07
C ASP A 23 -11.05 -5.83 7.93
N GLY A 24 -10.20 -5.18 7.14
CA GLY A 24 -8.83 -5.64 6.82
C GLY A 24 -8.69 -6.65 5.67
N MET A 25 -9.76 -7.12 5.03
CA MET A 25 -9.66 -8.03 3.87
C MET A 25 -9.60 -7.25 2.54
N LYS A 26 -8.62 -7.56 1.68
CA LYS A 26 -8.50 -6.90 0.36
C LYS A 26 -9.77 -7.12 -0.46
N PRO A 27 -10.34 -6.06 -1.05
CA PRO A 27 -11.53 -6.20 -1.89
C PRO A 27 -11.20 -7.06 -3.12
N SER A 28 -12.20 -7.84 -3.56
CA SER A 28 -12.11 -8.60 -4.80
C SER A 28 -11.81 -7.66 -5.98
N PRO A 29 -10.97 -8.07 -6.96
CA PRO A 29 -10.66 -7.26 -8.15
C PRO A 29 -11.88 -7.01 -9.03
N ILE A 30 -12.97 -7.77 -8.84
CA ILE A 30 -14.24 -7.55 -9.51
C ILE A 30 -14.92 -6.37 -8.80
N ARG A 31 -14.84 -5.21 -9.45
CA ARG A 31 -15.31 -3.90 -8.97
C ARG A 31 -16.84 -3.88 -8.89
N ARG A 32 -17.41 -4.56 -7.89
CA ARG A 32 -18.81 -4.37 -7.52
C ARG A 32 -18.91 -3.10 -6.70
N THR A 33 -19.80 -2.20 -7.07
CA THR A 33 -20.10 -1.00 -6.28
C THR A 33 -20.59 -1.48 -4.92
N ALA A 34 -19.77 -1.30 -3.88
CA ALA A 34 -20.13 -1.67 -2.52
C ALA A 34 -21.16 -0.64 -2.04
N PHE A 35 -22.44 -1.03 -2.07
CA PHE A 35 -23.51 -0.27 -1.44
C PHE A 35 -23.53 -0.60 0.05
N ASP A 36 -23.75 0.41 0.90
CA ASP A 36 -24.05 0.18 2.32
C ASP A 36 -25.42 -0.49 2.49
N GLU A 37 -25.74 -0.97 3.71
CA GLU A 37 -27.03 -1.59 4.09
C GLU A 37 -28.26 -0.73 3.72
N PHE A 38 -28.05 0.56 3.45
CA PHE A 38 -29.07 1.53 3.04
C PHE A 38 -28.99 1.97 1.57
N GLY A 39 -28.24 1.27 0.71
CA GLY A 39 -28.18 1.56 -0.73
C GLY A 39 -27.38 2.81 -1.10
N LYS A 40 -26.63 3.40 -0.16
CA LYS A 40 -25.75 4.52 -0.45
C LYS A 40 -24.44 3.99 -1.03
N VAL A 41 -24.01 4.56 -2.16
CA VAL A 41 -22.66 4.35 -2.68
C VAL A 41 -21.70 4.84 -1.61
N LYS A 42 -20.95 3.95 -0.97
CA LYS A 42 -19.80 4.36 -0.19
C LYS A 42 -18.88 5.06 -1.16
N GLU A 43 -18.90 6.39 -1.15
CA GLU A 43 -17.78 7.16 -1.65
C GLU A 43 -16.55 6.51 -1.04
N ASN A 44 -15.67 6.01 -1.89
CA ASN A 44 -14.32 5.62 -1.51
C ASN A 44 -13.66 6.84 -0.90
N LYS A 45 -13.97 7.14 0.37
CA LYS A 45 -12.94 7.47 1.32
C LYS A 45 -12.14 6.19 1.41
N GLU A 46 -11.27 6.01 0.42
CA GLU A 46 -9.90 5.69 0.67
C GLU A 46 -9.49 6.61 1.82
N SER A 47 -9.83 6.21 3.04
CA SER A 47 -8.92 6.30 4.15
C SER A 47 -7.69 5.58 3.64
N LYS A 48 -6.88 6.33 2.86
CA LYS A 48 -5.44 6.26 2.90
C LYS A 48 -5.16 5.86 4.32
N ASP A 49 -4.68 4.64 4.45
CA ASP A 49 -4.16 4.11 5.69
C ASP A 49 -3.02 5.08 6.02
N ASN A 50 -3.39 6.20 6.66
CA ASN A 50 -2.53 7.32 6.89
C ASN A 50 -1.72 6.82 8.07
N LEU A 51 -0.65 6.08 7.75
CA LEU A 51 0.41 5.69 8.67
C LEU A 51 0.54 6.82 9.67
N SER A 52 0.30 6.51 10.95
CA SER A 52 0.31 7.51 11.99
C SER A 52 1.63 8.28 11.86
N LYS A 53 1.60 9.60 12.06
CA LYS A 53 2.80 10.45 11.89
C LYS A 53 3.99 9.93 12.71
N SER A 54 3.73 9.17 13.78
CA SER A 54 4.73 8.45 14.58
C SER A 54 5.37 7.27 13.83
N GLU A 55 4.60 6.45 13.12
CA GLU A 55 5.07 5.25 12.41
C GLU A 55 5.88 5.63 11.16
N SER A 56 5.43 6.68 10.46
CA SER A 56 6.14 7.21 9.29
C SER A 56 7.56 7.68 9.65
N ARG A 57 7.75 8.26 10.84
CA ARG A 57 9.06 8.74 11.29
C ARG A 57 10.05 7.59 11.45
N SER A 58 9.64 6.49 12.07
CA SER A 58 10.50 5.32 12.28
C SER A 58 11.02 4.76 10.97
N ILE A 59 10.15 4.68 9.95
CA ILE A 59 10.52 4.21 8.61
C ILE A 59 11.48 5.20 7.95
N ILE A 60 11.18 6.49 8.01
CA ILE A 60 12.02 7.54 7.41
C ILE A 60 13.41 7.56 8.05
N PHE A 61 13.52 7.42 9.38
CA PHE A 61 14.82 7.36 10.07
C PHE A 61 15.64 6.14 9.65
N GLY A 62 15.00 4.98 9.42
CA GLY A 62 15.68 3.80 8.90
C GLY A 62 16.23 4.00 7.49
N VAL A 63 15.46 4.67 6.62
CA VAL A 63 15.93 5.00 5.27
C VAL A 63 17.08 6.01 5.34
N ILE A 64 16.92 7.10 6.10
CA ILE A 64 17.95 8.14 6.24
C ILE A 64 19.26 7.56 6.80
N SER A 65 19.21 6.70 7.81
CA SER A 65 20.41 6.12 8.41
C SER A 65 21.19 5.24 7.43
N SER A 66 20.49 4.47 6.59
CA SER A 66 21.11 3.65 5.55
C SER A 66 21.87 4.49 4.52
N TYR A 67 21.25 5.57 4.02
CA TYR A 67 21.90 6.48 3.07
C TYR A 67 23.02 7.28 3.72
N ALA A 68 22.87 7.71 4.97
CA ALA A 68 23.91 8.43 5.70
C ALA A 68 25.18 7.58 5.85
N LEU A 69 25.05 6.29 6.20
CA LEU A 69 26.18 5.37 6.26
C LEU A 69 26.85 5.19 4.89
N PHE A 70 26.06 5.02 3.83
CA PHE A 70 26.59 4.87 2.48
C PHE A 70 27.40 6.10 2.05
N ILE A 71 26.85 7.31 2.24
CA ILE A 71 27.52 8.57 1.92
C ILE A 71 28.82 8.70 2.72
N LEU A 72 28.79 8.39 4.02
CA LEU A 72 29.97 8.46 4.89
C LEU A 72 31.09 7.54 4.39
N VAL A 73 30.77 6.29 4.02
CA VAL A 73 31.78 5.34 3.52
C VAL A 73 32.34 5.80 2.17
N VAL A 74 31.49 6.19 1.23
CA VAL A 74 31.94 6.65 -0.10
C VAL A 74 32.80 7.91 0.04
N PHE A 75 32.28 8.97 0.65
CA PHE A 75 33.06 10.21 0.80
C PHE A 75 34.27 10.03 1.69
N GLY A 76 34.19 9.23 2.75
CA GLY A 76 35.32 8.93 3.62
C GLY A 76 36.44 8.21 2.88
N SER A 77 36.10 7.21 2.05
CA SER A 77 37.08 6.52 1.20
C SER A 77 37.71 7.45 0.16
N PHE A 78 36.93 8.32 -0.47
CA PHE A 78 37.43 9.32 -1.42
C PHE A 78 38.33 10.35 -0.75
N ALA A 79 37.95 10.83 0.44
CA ALA A 79 38.75 11.78 1.20
C ALA A 79 40.10 11.16 1.61
N LEU A 80 40.09 9.92 2.10
CA LEU A 80 41.32 9.17 2.40
C LEU A 80 42.18 8.97 1.14
N PHE A 81 41.56 8.63 0.01
CA PHE A 81 42.25 8.48 -1.27
C PHE A 81 42.91 9.78 -1.73
N ILE A 82 42.20 10.91 -1.69
CA ILE A 82 42.73 12.23 -2.05
C ILE A 82 43.87 12.62 -1.09
N LEU A 83 43.68 12.43 0.21
CA LEU A 83 44.69 12.71 1.22
C LEU A 83 45.94 11.86 1.03
N PHE A 84 45.77 10.60 0.63
CA PHE A 84 46.87 9.71 0.27
C PHE A 84 47.61 10.21 -0.98
N CYS A 85 46.89 10.57 -2.04
CA CYS A 85 47.49 11.13 -3.25
C CYS A 85 48.33 12.37 -2.96
N ILE A 86 47.84 13.29 -2.12
CA ILE A 86 48.56 14.53 -1.78
C ILE A 86 49.82 14.25 -0.95
N ASN A 87 49.71 13.46 0.13
CA ASN A 87 50.80 13.32 1.10
C ASN A 87 51.85 12.25 0.74
N ILE A 88 51.46 11.20 0.00
CA ILE A 88 52.34 10.10 -0.37
C ILE A 88 52.78 10.20 -1.83
N TRP A 89 51.86 10.49 -2.75
CA TRP A 89 52.16 10.39 -4.19
C TRP A 89 52.69 11.69 -4.79
N PHE A 90 52.11 12.84 -4.46
CA PHE A 90 52.53 14.15 -5.01
C PHE A 90 53.62 14.87 -4.19
N LYS A 91 54.23 14.18 -3.24
CA LYS A 91 55.43 14.65 -2.52
C LYS A 91 56.69 14.13 -3.22
#